data_AF-A0A975DX23-F1
#
_entry.id   AF-A0A975DX23-F1
#
_cell.length_a   1.000
_cell.length_b   1.000
_cell.length_c   1.000
_cell.angle_alpha   90.00
_cell.angle_beta   90.00
_cell.angle_gamma   90.00
#
_symmetry.space_group_name_H-M   'P 1'
#
loop_
_entity.id
_entity.type
_entity.pdbx_description
1 polymer ?
#
loop_
_entity_poly.entity_id
_entity_poly.type
_entity_poly.pdbx_seq_one_letter_code
_entity_poly.pdbx_strand_id
1 'polypeptide(L)'
;MRLVGLILLSSALLLGCAAKPVVRPLTSESSKAIVVKAIATNNKGREIELLPYAGKLTAWFPVVQGSIFGNPTDAAVYSVPVILGEDFVLDLRQLESAARPYASSLTGEMLNPTIRSEPSSMKLARIGTFFYDLDQSKIVSGAAFLDDASRDFFVLIYSDRPGIIRGHFRLGPDTVDADLEIQEPGLSWLRATKVEQGYRLRVSRGAERLLLGTMGVQE
;
A
#
# COMPACT_ATOMS: atom_id res chain seq x y z
N MET A 1 28.64 -11.05 -72.32
CA MET A 1 29.20 -9.69 -72.19
C MET A 1 28.24 -8.85 -71.36
N ARG A 2 28.79 -8.11 -70.38
CA ARG A 2 28.16 -7.08 -69.53
C ARG A 2 27.18 -7.60 -68.45
N LEU A 3 27.18 -7.09 -67.21
CA LEU A 3 28.18 -6.36 -66.43
C LEU A 3 27.73 -6.43 -64.97
N VAL A 4 28.72 -6.55 -64.09
CA VAL A 4 28.71 -6.42 -62.62
C VAL A 4 27.87 -5.23 -62.13
N GLY A 5 27.13 -5.43 -61.03
CA GLY A 5 26.47 -4.36 -60.27
C GLY A 5 26.25 -4.75 -58.80
N LEU A 6 27.34 -4.77 -58.03
CA LEU A 6 27.40 -5.01 -56.59
C LEU A 6 26.90 -3.75 -55.84
N ILE A 7 25.81 -3.84 -55.07
CA ILE A 7 25.39 -2.77 -54.14
C ILE A 7 25.68 -3.26 -52.71
N LEU A 8 26.82 -2.81 -52.20
CA LEU A 8 27.13 -2.68 -50.77
C LEU A 8 26.71 -1.27 -50.34
N LEU A 9 25.95 -1.12 -49.25
CA LEU A 9 26.00 0.03 -48.34
C LEU A 9 25.05 -0.25 -47.16
N SER A 10 25.59 -0.72 -46.04
CA SER A 10 25.92 0.07 -44.84
C SER A 10 24.84 -0.03 -43.76
N SER A 11 25.05 -1.04 -42.91
CA SER A 11 24.39 -1.22 -41.62
C SER A 11 24.81 -0.12 -40.65
N ALA A 12 23.93 0.84 -40.39
CA ALA A 12 24.06 1.74 -39.25
C ALA A 12 23.37 1.11 -38.03
N LEU A 13 24.12 0.32 -37.26
CA LEU A 13 23.71 -0.17 -35.94
C LEU A 13 23.76 1.00 -34.94
N LEU A 14 22.63 1.68 -34.77
CA LEU A 14 22.42 2.59 -33.64
C LEU A 14 22.25 1.73 -32.38
N LEU A 15 23.35 1.52 -31.64
CA LEU A 15 23.32 1.07 -30.25
C LEU A 15 22.75 2.20 -29.38
N GLY A 16 21.43 2.37 -29.44
CA GLY A 16 20.70 3.13 -28.46
C GLY A 16 20.73 2.36 -27.14
N CYS A 17 21.66 2.72 -26.25
CA CYS A 17 21.53 2.36 -24.85
C CYS A 17 20.20 2.96 -24.36
N ALA A 18 19.17 2.12 -24.27
CA ALA A 18 17.97 2.43 -23.52
C ALA A 18 18.40 2.57 -22.06
N ALA A 19 18.80 3.80 -21.67
CA ALA A 19 18.95 4.16 -20.28
C ALA A 19 17.61 3.84 -19.63
N LYS A 20 17.59 2.80 -18.80
CA LYS A 20 16.41 2.49 -17.99
C LYS A 20 16.03 3.79 -17.30
N PRO A 21 14.76 4.23 -17.35
CA PRO A 21 14.35 5.41 -16.63
C PRO A 21 14.79 5.22 -15.18
N VAL A 22 15.72 6.06 -14.74
CA VAL A 22 16.13 6.10 -13.35
C VAL A 22 14.90 6.64 -12.62
N VAL A 23 14.09 5.71 -12.10
CA VAL A 23 12.97 6.00 -11.21
C VAL A 23 13.61 6.60 -9.97
N ARG A 24 13.78 7.93 -9.96
CA ARG A 24 14.28 8.64 -8.77
C ARG A 24 13.34 8.28 -7.62
N PRO A 25 13.81 7.71 -6.51
CA PRO A 25 12.96 7.55 -5.34
C PRO A 25 12.39 8.93 -4.99
N LEU A 26 11.14 8.96 -4.56
CA LEU A 26 10.63 10.14 -3.86
C LEU A 26 11.55 10.31 -2.67
N THR A 27 12.46 11.27 -2.75
CA THR A 27 13.35 11.64 -1.66
C THR A 27 12.49 11.89 -0.43
N SER A 28 12.89 11.31 0.70
CA SER A 28 12.20 11.24 2.01
C SER A 28 11.74 12.57 2.65
N GLU A 29 11.79 13.67 1.91
CA GLU A 29 11.43 15.02 2.34
C GLU A 29 10.10 15.52 1.75
N SER A 30 9.66 15.04 0.59
CA SER A 30 8.48 15.58 -0.09
C SER A 30 7.19 14.87 0.33
N SER A 31 6.45 15.54 1.21
CA SER A 31 5.11 15.25 1.75
C SER A 31 5.05 14.37 2.99
N LYS A 32 5.57 14.91 4.09
CA LYS A 32 5.45 14.33 5.44
C LYS A 32 4.01 14.32 6.01
N ALA A 33 3.07 14.98 5.33
CA ALA A 33 1.65 14.86 5.54
C ALA A 33 0.95 14.65 4.19
N ILE A 34 -0.14 13.88 4.16
CA ILE A 34 -0.95 13.69 2.95
C ILE A 34 -2.41 14.02 3.25
N VAL A 35 -3.11 14.56 2.25
CA VAL A 35 -4.55 14.82 2.33
C VAL A 35 -5.29 13.58 1.89
N VAL A 36 -6.22 13.12 2.72
CA VAL A 36 -7.01 11.90 2.50
C VAL A 36 -8.48 12.23 2.68
N LYS A 37 -9.35 11.78 1.78
CA LYS A 37 -10.81 11.93 1.95
C LYS A 37 -11.38 10.72 2.67
N ALA A 38 -12.08 10.91 3.78
CA ALA A 38 -12.82 9.82 4.43
C ALA A 38 -14.13 9.58 3.67
N ILE A 39 -14.41 8.35 3.23
CA ILE A 39 -15.63 8.04 2.49
C ILE A 39 -16.29 6.75 2.97
N ALA A 40 -17.59 6.64 2.72
CA ALA A 40 -18.31 5.39 2.83
C ALA A 40 -18.23 4.63 1.50
N THR A 41 -17.93 3.34 1.55
CA THR A 41 -17.92 2.47 0.37
C THR A 41 -18.69 1.18 0.58
N ASN A 42 -19.33 0.70 -0.49
CA ASN A 42 -19.90 -0.65 -0.52
C ASN A 42 -18.80 -1.72 -0.67
N ASN A 43 -19.20 -2.99 -0.73
CA ASN A 43 -18.29 -4.12 -0.90
C ASN A 43 -17.46 -4.14 -2.21
N LYS A 44 -17.79 -3.27 -3.17
CA LYS A 44 -17.03 -3.07 -4.42
C LYS A 44 -16.08 -1.87 -4.36
N GLY A 45 -15.95 -1.21 -3.20
CA GLY A 45 -15.13 -0.01 -3.04
C GLY A 45 -15.72 1.23 -3.73
N ARG A 46 -17.00 1.18 -4.12
CA ARG A 46 -17.69 2.34 -4.71
C ARG A 46 -18.21 3.23 -3.60
N GLU A 47 -17.97 4.53 -3.74
CA GLU A 47 -18.52 5.54 -2.83
C GLU A 47 -20.04 5.44 -2.81
N ILE A 48 -20.60 5.39 -1.61
CA ILE A 48 -22.05 5.42 -1.38
C ILE A 48 -22.39 6.66 -0.57
N GLU A 49 -23.53 7.27 -0.88
CA GLU A 49 -24.07 8.33 -0.05
C GLU A 49 -24.63 7.71 1.22
N LEU A 50 -24.04 8.04 2.37
CA LEU A 50 -24.60 7.69 3.66
C LEU A 50 -25.27 8.91 4.27
N LEU A 51 -26.35 8.66 5.01
CA LEU A 51 -26.84 9.63 5.98
C LEU A 51 -25.68 10.05 6.91
N PRO A 52 -25.64 11.32 7.35
CA PRO A 52 -24.62 11.79 8.26
C PRO A 52 -24.46 10.83 9.44
N TYR A 53 -23.26 10.30 9.64
CA TYR A 53 -23.00 9.47 10.80
C TYR A 53 -23.09 10.34 12.05
N ALA A 54 -24.01 10.02 12.95
CA ALA A 54 -24.33 10.88 14.08
C ALA A 54 -23.27 10.88 15.21
N GLY A 55 -22.39 9.87 15.25
CA GLY A 55 -21.34 9.74 16.27
C GLY A 55 -20.01 10.41 15.88
N LYS A 56 -19.09 10.50 16.84
CA LYS A 56 -17.74 11.03 16.60
C LYS A 56 -16.82 9.97 15.98
N LEU A 57 -16.70 10.00 14.65
CA LEU A 57 -15.80 9.13 13.92
C LEU A 57 -14.33 9.55 14.02
N THR A 58 -13.48 8.55 14.10
CA THR A 58 -12.04 8.68 14.08
C THR A 58 -11.46 7.65 13.11
N ALA A 59 -10.56 8.09 12.22
CA ALA A 59 -9.68 7.19 11.51
C ALA A 59 -8.67 6.63 12.50
N TRP A 60 -8.75 5.32 12.73
CA TRP A 60 -7.99 4.60 13.75
C TRP A 60 -6.97 3.69 13.07
N PHE A 61 -5.69 3.87 13.42
CA PHE A 61 -4.57 3.18 12.79
C PHE A 61 -3.82 2.30 13.81
N PRO A 62 -4.22 1.03 14.01
CA PRO A 62 -3.47 0.07 14.80
C PRO A 62 -2.38 -0.59 13.95
N VAL A 63 -1.56 -1.49 14.51
CA VAL A 63 -0.44 -2.10 13.78
C VAL A 63 -0.57 -3.62 13.70
N VAL A 64 -0.31 -4.21 12.54
CA VAL A 64 -0.04 -5.65 12.41
C VAL A 64 1.47 -5.87 12.44
N GLN A 65 1.95 -6.65 13.40
CA GLN A 65 3.37 -6.88 13.61
C GLN A 65 3.90 -8.00 12.72
N GLY A 66 4.94 -7.72 11.92
CA GLY A 66 5.65 -8.74 11.14
C GLY A 66 4.91 -9.30 9.93
N SER A 67 3.71 -8.80 9.61
CA SER A 67 2.93 -9.27 8.47
C SER A 67 2.22 -8.14 7.72
N ILE A 68 1.90 -8.39 6.45
CA ILE A 68 1.06 -7.54 5.60
C ILE A 68 -0.42 -7.82 5.84
N PHE A 69 -0.78 -8.98 6.37
CA PHE A 69 -2.17 -9.34 6.68
C PHE A 69 -2.24 -9.96 8.07
N GLY A 70 -3.45 -10.00 8.63
CA GLY A 70 -3.68 -10.54 9.98
C GLY A 70 -4.23 -9.52 10.96
N ASN A 71 -4.28 -9.94 12.22
CA ASN A 71 -4.91 -9.19 13.30
C ASN A 71 -4.00 -8.03 13.76
N PRO A 72 -4.53 -6.81 13.86
CA PRO A 72 -3.78 -5.69 14.39
C PRO A 72 -3.70 -5.74 15.93
N THR A 73 -2.87 -4.88 16.51
CA THR A 73 -2.88 -4.56 17.94
C THR A 73 -4.23 -4.01 18.38
N ASP A 74 -4.58 -4.21 19.66
CA ASP A 74 -5.87 -3.75 20.22
C ASP A 74 -6.00 -2.23 20.23
N ALA A 75 -4.89 -1.51 20.37
CA ALA A 75 -4.85 -0.05 20.42
C ALA A 75 -4.34 0.55 19.10
N ALA A 76 -4.86 1.74 18.78
CA ALA A 76 -4.31 2.59 17.74
C ALA A 76 -2.92 3.08 18.16
N VAL A 77 -1.98 3.09 17.23
CA VAL A 77 -0.71 3.83 17.42
C VAL A 77 -0.87 5.29 16.98
N TYR A 78 -1.89 5.57 16.17
CA TYR A 78 -2.26 6.89 15.70
C TYR A 78 -3.76 6.95 15.40
N SER A 79 -4.36 8.13 15.59
CA SER A 79 -5.78 8.34 15.33
C SER A 79 -6.08 9.79 14.97
N VAL A 80 -7.01 10.03 14.04
CA VAL A 80 -7.39 11.38 13.60
C VAL A 80 -8.92 11.48 13.54
N PRO A 81 -9.55 12.51 14.13
CA PRO A 81 -10.97 12.76 13.93
C PRO A 81 -11.31 12.94 12.45
N VAL A 82 -12.41 12.37 11.99
CA VAL A 82 -12.83 12.42 10.58
C VAL A 82 -14.33 12.62 10.45
N ILE A 83 -14.72 13.30 9.37
CA ILE A 83 -16.10 13.44 8.93
C ILE A 83 -16.20 12.75 7.57
N LEU A 84 -17.16 11.84 7.39
CA LEU A 84 -17.37 11.18 6.10
C LEU A 84 -17.75 12.21 5.04
N GLY A 85 -17.09 12.13 3.89
CA GLY A 85 -17.23 13.10 2.80
C GLY A 85 -16.19 14.23 2.84
N GLU A 86 -15.45 14.39 3.94
CA GLU A 86 -14.47 15.47 4.11
C GLU A 86 -13.02 14.97 4.01
N ASP A 87 -12.13 15.90 3.67
CA ASP A 87 -10.69 15.69 3.65
C ASP A 87 -10.11 15.84 5.08
N PHE A 88 -9.13 15.00 5.43
CA PHE A 88 -8.33 15.11 6.64
C PHE A 88 -6.84 14.96 6.31
N VAL A 89 -5.98 15.37 7.24
CA VAL A 89 -4.53 15.30 7.08
C VAL A 89 -3.97 14.11 7.85
N LEU A 90 -3.24 13.25 7.15
CA LEU A 90 -2.50 12.13 7.72
C LEU A 90 -1.01 12.48 7.81
N ASP A 91 -0.50 12.66 9.03
CA ASP A 91 0.93 12.89 9.29
C ASP A 91 1.69 11.55 9.23
N LEU A 92 2.47 11.38 8.16
CA LEU A 92 3.24 10.17 7.93
C LEU A 92 4.46 10.06 8.87
N ARG A 93 5.00 11.16 9.39
CA ARG A 93 6.10 11.08 10.37
C ARG A 93 5.61 10.55 11.70
N GLN A 94 4.47 11.07 12.16
CA GLN A 94 3.89 10.62 13.41
C GLN A 94 3.50 9.15 13.32
N LEU A 95 2.90 8.74 12.20
CA LEU A 95 2.57 7.36 11.92
C LEU A 95 3.82 6.46 11.87
N GLU A 96 4.89 6.88 11.19
CA GLU A 96 6.16 6.14 11.16
C GLU A 96 6.75 5.97 12.56
N SER A 97 6.85 7.07 13.31
CA SER A 97 7.40 7.08 14.66
C SER A 97 6.60 6.16 15.59
N ALA A 98 5.28 6.13 15.43
CA ALA A 98 4.38 5.30 16.23
C ALA A 98 4.41 3.82 15.82
N ALA A 99 4.63 3.51 14.55
CA ALA A 99 4.68 2.14 14.04
C ALA A 99 6.04 1.46 14.24
N ARG A 100 7.14 2.21 14.21
CA ARG A 100 8.50 1.69 14.34
C ARG A 100 8.72 0.72 15.51
N PRO A 101 8.24 0.98 16.75
CA PRO A 101 8.43 0.06 17.88
C PRO A 101 7.75 -1.31 17.71
N TYR A 102 6.77 -1.39 16.82
CA TYR A 102 5.99 -2.61 16.54
C TYR A 102 6.54 -3.42 15.38
N ALA A 103 7.60 -2.95 14.71
CA ALA A 103 8.25 -3.68 13.64
C ALA A 103 8.91 -4.96 14.20
N SER A 104 8.48 -6.11 13.69
CA SER A 104 8.97 -7.41 14.12
C SER A 104 9.41 -8.26 12.92
N SER A 105 10.14 -9.35 13.20
CA SER A 105 10.48 -10.35 12.18
C SER A 105 9.22 -10.86 11.49
N LEU A 106 9.35 -11.39 10.27
CA LEU A 106 8.20 -11.91 9.53
C LEU A 106 7.39 -12.93 10.33
N THR A 107 6.07 -12.81 10.31
CA THR A 107 5.11 -13.67 11.01
C THR A 107 3.95 -14.07 10.09
N GLY A 108 3.11 -15.00 10.53
CA GLY A 108 1.84 -15.34 9.86
C GLY A 108 2.04 -15.81 8.41
N GLU A 109 1.27 -15.23 7.49
CA GLU A 109 1.32 -15.54 6.05
C GLU A 109 2.69 -15.23 5.43
N MET A 110 3.46 -14.31 6.02
CA MET A 110 4.80 -13.96 5.54
C MET A 110 5.85 -15.04 5.82
N LEU A 111 5.52 -16.05 6.63
CA LEU A 111 6.35 -17.25 6.83
C LEU A 111 6.01 -18.38 5.84
N ASN A 112 5.15 -18.12 4.85
CA ASN A 112 4.86 -19.10 3.80
C ASN A 112 6.18 -19.54 3.10
N PRO A 113 6.42 -20.85 2.85
CA PRO A 113 7.66 -21.34 2.25
C PRO A 113 7.98 -20.76 0.86
N THR A 114 6.98 -20.21 0.17
CA THR A 114 7.15 -19.58 -1.14
C THR A 114 7.51 -18.09 -1.04
N ILE A 115 7.37 -17.49 0.15
CA ILE A 115 7.80 -16.12 0.45
C ILE A 115 9.25 -16.14 0.93
N ARG A 116 10.06 -15.24 0.36
CA ARG A 116 11.45 -15.03 0.72
C ARG A 116 11.69 -13.55 0.97
N SER A 117 12.45 -13.25 2.02
CA SER A 117 12.92 -11.91 2.31
C SER A 117 14.44 -11.82 2.29
N GLU A 118 14.95 -10.73 1.74
CA GLU A 118 16.38 -10.43 1.64
C GLU A 118 16.61 -8.98 2.09
N PRO A 119 17.28 -8.73 3.24
CA PRO A 119 17.80 -9.73 4.16
C PRO A 119 16.67 -10.45 4.93
N SER A 120 16.91 -11.71 5.31
CA SER A 120 15.94 -12.50 6.09
C SER A 120 15.65 -11.93 7.48
N SER A 121 16.53 -11.04 7.98
CA SER A 121 16.38 -10.31 9.25
C SER A 121 15.55 -9.04 9.15
N MET A 122 14.99 -8.73 7.99
CA MET A 122 14.11 -7.57 7.79
C MET A 122 12.91 -7.63 8.73
N LYS A 123 12.56 -6.48 9.31
CA LYS A 123 11.39 -6.32 10.17
C LYS A 123 10.35 -5.45 9.52
N LEU A 124 9.08 -5.79 9.77
CA LEU A 124 7.94 -5.11 9.18
C LEU A 124 6.87 -4.83 10.22
N ALA A 125 6.08 -3.80 9.95
CA ALA A 125 4.81 -3.54 10.60
C ALA A 125 3.84 -2.97 9.56
N ARG A 126 2.62 -3.49 9.45
CA ARG A 126 1.58 -2.87 8.63
C ARG A 126 0.74 -1.92 9.48
N ILE A 127 0.43 -0.76 8.91
CA ILE A 127 -0.60 0.13 9.45
C ILE A 127 -1.99 -0.40 9.07
N GLY A 128 -2.76 -0.81 10.06
CA GLY A 128 -4.17 -1.13 9.91
C GLY A 128 -5.00 0.15 9.70
N THR A 129 -6.17 -0.01 9.13
CA THR A 129 -7.07 1.11 8.81
C THR A 129 -8.48 0.76 9.24
N PHE A 130 -9.05 1.55 10.13
CA PHE A 130 -10.39 1.36 10.69
C PHE A 130 -11.08 2.70 10.90
N PHE A 131 -12.40 2.69 10.90
CA PHE A 131 -13.21 3.77 11.46
C PHE A 131 -13.71 3.35 12.85
N TYR A 132 -13.53 4.22 13.83
CA TYR A 132 -13.93 4.01 15.22
C TYR A 132 -14.88 5.11 15.68
N ASP A 133 -15.91 4.73 16.42
CA ASP A 133 -16.85 5.66 17.06
C ASP A 133 -16.43 5.87 18.52
N LEU A 134 -16.00 7.10 18.83
CA LEU A 134 -15.56 7.48 20.17
C LEU A 134 -16.71 7.48 21.18
N ASP A 135 -17.94 7.81 20.77
CA ASP A 135 -19.07 7.89 21.70
C ASP A 135 -19.51 6.49 22.12
N GLN A 136 -19.41 5.50 21.22
CA GLN A 136 -19.74 4.10 21.49
C GLN A 136 -18.55 3.24 21.90
N SER A 137 -17.34 3.80 21.85
CA SER A 137 -16.08 3.09 22.11
C SER A 137 -15.95 1.77 21.33
N LYS A 138 -16.28 1.78 20.03
CA LYS A 138 -16.25 0.58 19.18
C LYS A 138 -15.77 0.86 17.75
N ILE A 139 -15.17 -0.16 17.14
CA ILE A 139 -14.87 -0.17 15.71
C ILE A 139 -16.21 -0.21 14.95
N VAL A 140 -16.40 0.75 14.06
CA VAL A 140 -17.59 0.85 13.19
C VAL A 140 -17.38 0.00 11.94
N SER A 141 -16.20 0.08 11.35
CA SER A 141 -15.87 -0.63 10.11
C SER A 141 -14.35 -0.78 9.97
N GLY A 142 -13.92 -1.83 9.27
CA GLY A 142 -12.60 -1.83 8.64
C GLY A 142 -12.53 -0.72 7.60
N ALA A 143 -11.33 -0.30 7.23
CA ALA A 143 -11.15 0.67 6.16
C ALA A 143 -10.01 0.24 5.24
N ALA A 144 -9.93 0.84 4.07
CA ALA A 144 -8.80 0.68 3.17
C ALA A 144 -8.42 2.02 2.54
N PHE A 145 -7.12 2.20 2.31
CA PHE A 145 -6.67 3.27 1.44
C PHE A 145 -6.96 2.90 -0.02
N LEU A 146 -7.51 3.84 -0.78
CA LEU A 146 -7.85 3.67 -2.19
C LEU A 146 -7.25 4.82 -3.00
N ASP A 147 -6.74 4.51 -4.18
CA ASP A 147 -6.49 5.55 -5.19
C ASP A 147 -7.82 6.07 -5.74
N ASP A 148 -8.01 7.39 -5.75
CA ASP A 148 -9.27 7.98 -6.18
C ASP A 148 -9.64 7.67 -7.64
N ALA A 149 -8.62 7.59 -8.52
CA ALA A 149 -8.82 7.40 -9.94
C ALA A 149 -9.00 5.92 -10.32
N SER A 150 -8.10 5.04 -9.89
CA SER A 150 -8.10 3.62 -10.27
C SER A 150 -8.88 2.73 -9.30
N ARG A 151 -9.13 3.22 -8.08
CA ARG A 151 -9.74 2.45 -6.98
C ARG A 151 -8.95 1.21 -6.57
N ASP A 152 -7.66 1.16 -6.91
CA ASP A 152 -6.76 0.15 -6.38
C ASP A 152 -6.56 0.34 -4.88
N PHE A 153 -6.39 -0.77 -4.18
CA PHE A 153 -6.11 -0.74 -2.74
C PHE A 153 -4.65 -0.40 -2.49
N PHE A 154 -4.44 0.41 -1.46
CA PHE A 154 -3.14 0.76 -0.94
C PHE A 154 -2.98 0.22 0.48
N VAL A 155 -1.82 -0.36 0.75
CA VAL A 155 -1.41 -0.81 2.08
C VAL A 155 -0.19 0.00 2.48
N LEU A 156 -0.18 0.51 3.70
CA LEU A 156 0.96 1.23 4.24
C LEU A 156 1.72 0.32 5.20
N ILE A 157 3.01 0.12 4.92
CA ILE A 157 3.90 -0.67 5.78
C ILE A 157 5.06 0.19 6.27
N TYR A 158 5.56 -0.11 7.46
CA TYR A 158 6.87 0.28 7.96
C TYR A 158 7.87 -0.86 7.74
N SER A 159 9.09 -0.50 7.39
CA SER A 159 10.24 -1.41 7.29
C SER A 159 11.45 -0.84 8.01
N ASP A 160 12.22 -1.69 8.71
CA ASP A 160 13.38 -1.24 9.49
C ASP A 160 14.64 -1.02 8.64
N ARG A 161 14.66 -1.51 7.39
CA ARG A 161 15.80 -1.45 6.47
C ARG A 161 15.37 -1.66 5.01
N PRO A 162 16.23 -1.32 4.03
CA PRO A 162 16.01 -1.72 2.64
C PRO A 162 16.00 -3.24 2.49
N GLY A 163 15.22 -3.74 1.55
CA GLY A 163 15.13 -5.18 1.31
C GLY A 163 14.12 -5.55 0.24
N ILE A 164 14.10 -6.83 -0.06
CA ILE A 164 13.24 -7.43 -1.05
C ILE A 164 12.38 -8.49 -0.37
N ILE A 165 11.09 -8.52 -0.71
CA ILE A 165 10.16 -9.58 -0.30
C ILE A 165 9.47 -10.11 -1.54
N ARG A 166 9.69 -11.38 -1.89
CA ARG A 166 9.13 -12.01 -3.10
C ARG A 166 8.47 -13.33 -2.79
N GLY A 167 7.41 -13.66 -3.53
CA GLY A 167 6.74 -14.96 -3.45
C GLY A 167 5.24 -14.81 -3.56
N HIS A 168 4.50 -15.81 -3.08
CA HIS A 168 3.05 -15.74 -3.04
C HIS A 168 2.47 -16.35 -1.77
N PHE A 169 1.22 -16.03 -1.44
CA PHE A 169 0.49 -16.69 -0.37
C PHE A 169 -1.00 -16.62 -0.63
N ARG A 170 -1.78 -17.31 0.20
CA ARG A 170 -3.23 -17.37 0.10
C ARG A 170 -3.84 -16.39 1.11
N LEU A 171 -4.80 -15.59 0.66
CA LEU A 171 -5.63 -14.74 1.50
C LEU A 171 -7.10 -15.15 1.27
N GLY A 172 -7.60 -16.05 2.11
CA GLY A 172 -8.88 -16.70 1.87
C GLY A 172 -8.87 -17.47 0.53
N PRO A 173 -9.82 -17.22 -0.40
CA PRO A 173 -9.85 -17.86 -1.71
C PRO A 173 -8.83 -17.28 -2.71
N ASP A 174 -8.27 -16.10 -2.43
CA ASP A 174 -7.42 -15.37 -3.36
C ASP A 174 -5.94 -15.73 -3.20
N THR A 175 -5.18 -15.67 -4.28
CA THR A 175 -3.72 -15.74 -4.27
C THR A 175 -3.12 -14.33 -4.35
N VAL A 176 -2.17 -14.05 -3.48
CA VAL A 176 -1.44 -12.78 -3.45
C VAL A 176 -0.02 -13.01 -3.94
N ASP A 177 0.35 -12.38 -5.06
CA ASP A 177 1.70 -12.36 -5.63
C ASP A 177 2.44 -11.10 -5.13
N ALA A 178 3.43 -11.30 -4.26
CA ALA A 178 4.23 -10.24 -3.68
C ALA A 178 5.60 -10.15 -4.37
N ASP A 179 5.98 -8.96 -4.82
CA ASP A 179 7.37 -8.65 -5.19
C ASP A 179 7.63 -7.18 -4.83
N LEU A 180 8.09 -7.02 -3.60
CA LEU A 180 8.24 -5.76 -2.90
C LEU A 180 9.72 -5.45 -2.88
N GLU A 181 10.10 -4.30 -3.44
CA GLU A 181 11.48 -3.80 -3.41
C GLU A 181 11.50 -2.48 -2.63
N ILE A 182 11.91 -2.58 -1.37
CA ILE A 182 11.96 -1.47 -0.41
C ILE A 182 13.36 -0.88 -0.46
N GLN A 183 13.45 0.36 -0.94
CA GLN A 183 14.74 1.02 -1.19
C GLN A 183 15.32 1.67 0.06
N GLU A 184 14.48 2.09 1.01
CA GLU A 184 14.86 2.84 2.20
C GLU A 184 14.08 2.34 3.43
N PRO A 185 14.66 2.40 4.64
CA PRO A 185 13.88 2.21 5.86
C PRO A 185 12.77 3.26 5.98
N GLY A 186 11.67 2.91 6.65
CA GLY A 186 10.55 3.80 6.89
C GLY A 186 9.24 3.30 6.29
N LEU A 187 8.32 4.23 6.04
CA LEU A 187 7.03 3.92 5.46
C LEU A 187 7.12 3.69 3.95
N SER A 188 6.40 2.69 3.45
CA SER A 188 6.26 2.39 2.04
C SER A 188 4.80 2.07 1.70
N TRP A 189 4.32 2.67 0.61
CA TRP A 189 3.03 2.33 0.03
C TRP A 189 3.17 1.07 -0.80
N LEU A 190 2.29 0.10 -0.57
CA LEU A 190 2.12 -1.08 -1.42
C LEU A 190 0.81 -0.91 -2.19
N ARG A 191 0.87 -0.99 -3.51
CA ARG A 191 -0.33 -1.03 -4.36
C ARG A 191 -0.73 -2.49 -4.55
N ALA A 192 -1.99 -2.80 -4.28
CA ALA A 192 -2.60 -4.09 -4.55
C ALA A 192 -3.48 -3.99 -5.79
N THR A 193 -2.98 -4.49 -6.92
CA THR A 193 -3.71 -4.52 -8.19
C THR A 193 -4.41 -5.85 -8.33
N LYS A 194 -5.70 -5.82 -8.64
CA LYS A 194 -6.47 -7.04 -8.90
C LYS A 194 -5.98 -7.72 -10.18
N VAL A 195 -5.79 -9.02 -10.11
CA VAL A 195 -5.45 -9.90 -11.24
C VAL A 195 -6.45 -11.06 -11.28
N GLU A 196 -6.39 -11.90 -12.32
CA GLU A 196 -7.38 -12.96 -12.55
C GLU A 196 -7.59 -13.88 -11.33
N GLN A 197 -6.52 -14.25 -10.61
CA GLN A 197 -6.55 -15.20 -9.49
C GLN A 197 -6.24 -14.55 -8.12
N GLY A 198 -6.48 -13.24 -7.97
CA GLY A 198 -6.33 -12.54 -6.70
C GLY A 198 -5.67 -11.18 -6.87
N TYR A 199 -4.53 -10.96 -6.21
CA TYR A 199 -3.88 -9.64 -6.17
C TYR A 199 -2.38 -9.73 -6.43
N ARG A 200 -1.84 -8.67 -7.05
CA ARG A 200 -0.40 -8.43 -7.12
C ARG A 200 -0.04 -7.24 -6.23
N LEU A 201 0.92 -7.45 -5.32
CA LEU A 201 1.47 -6.41 -4.46
C LEU A 201 2.82 -5.91 -5.01
N ARG A 202 2.96 -4.59 -5.14
CA ARG A 202 4.20 -3.91 -5.52
C ARG A 202 4.38 -2.64 -4.69
N VAL A 203 5.63 -2.29 -4.39
CA VAL A 203 5.94 -0.97 -3.80
C VAL A 203 5.55 0.12 -4.80
N SER A 204 4.90 1.16 -4.31
CA SER A 204 4.40 2.28 -5.08
C SER A 204 4.84 3.60 -4.44
N ARG A 205 4.81 4.67 -5.24
CA ARG A 205 5.04 6.04 -4.79
C ARG A 205 3.87 6.63 -3.98
N GLY A 206 2.78 5.88 -3.85
CA GLY A 206 1.49 6.36 -3.34
C GLY A 206 0.53 6.69 -4.49
N ALA A 207 -0.50 7.45 -4.17
CA ALA A 207 -1.48 7.98 -5.12
C ALA A 207 -1.46 9.51 -5.07
N GLU A 208 -1.89 10.16 -6.15
CA GLU A 208 -2.05 11.63 -6.15
C GLU A 208 -3.13 12.09 -5.17
N ARG A 209 -4.21 11.31 -5.10
CA ARG A 209 -5.29 11.50 -4.13
C ARG A 209 -5.68 10.17 -3.52
N LEU A 210 -5.62 10.11 -2.19
CA LEU A 210 -6.01 8.93 -1.42
C LEU A 210 -7.38 9.14 -0.79
N LEU A 211 -8.14 8.05 -0.77
CA LEU A 211 -9.38 7.93 -0.03
C LEU A 211 -9.16 6.93 1.11
N LEU A 212 -9.84 7.13 2.23
CA LEU A 212 -10.00 6.11 3.27
C LEU A 212 -11.46 5.64 3.24
N GLY A 213 -11.70 4.47 2.65
CA GLY A 213 -13.05 3.94 2.43
C GLY A 213 -13.44 2.83 3.40
N THR A 214 -14.69 2.80 3.85
CA THR A 214 -15.22 1.73 4.74
C THR A 214 -15.26 0.37 4.03
N MET A 215 -14.78 -0.69 4.67
CA MET A 215 -14.89 -2.04 4.15
C MET A 215 -16.17 -2.72 4.63
N GLY A 216 -16.98 -3.20 3.68
CA GLY A 216 -18.02 -4.19 3.98
C GLY A 216 -19.29 -3.64 4.63
N VAL A 217 -19.67 -2.38 4.37
CA VAL A 217 -21.06 -1.97 4.61
C VAL A 217 -21.92 -2.77 3.64
N GLN A 218 -22.66 -3.75 4.17
CA GLN A 218 -23.69 -4.45 3.41
C GLN A 218 -24.85 -3.49 3.18
N GLU A 219 -25.28 -3.37 1.92
CA GLU A 219 -26.57 -2.73 1.56
C GLU A 219 -27.73 -3.55 2.12
#